data_AF-A0A8B3P082-F1
#
_entry.id   AF-A0A8B3P082-F1
#
_cell.length_a   1.000
_cell.length_b   1.000
_cell.length_c   1.000
_cell.angle_alpha   90.00
_cell.angle_beta   90.00
_cell.angle_gamma   90.00
#
_symmetry.space_group_name_H-M   'P 1'
#
loop_
_entity.id
_entity.type
_entity.pdbx_description
1 polymer ?
#
loop_
_entity_poly.entity_id
_entity_poly.type
_entity_poly.pdbx_seq_one_letter_code
_entity_poly.pdbx_strand_id
1 'polypeptide(L)'
;MKTREQDPEGFDLFWSIWRPCMRRTDGRKDARDAYRKHILAGASPEDILDGAKAFLRDMPERDKPYIPLAASWLNKESYLDWADKEREYQARLAARSENVVQMKPLSNYKPKFLQDWEAQKKEG
;
A
#
# COMPACT_ATOMS: atom_id res chain seq x y z
N MET A 1 -28.16 10.83 -25.53
CA MET A 1 -26.88 10.25 -25.04
C MET A 1 -26.76 10.60 -23.57
N LYS A 2 -26.67 9.61 -22.66
CA LYS A 2 -26.32 9.89 -21.26
C LYS A 2 -24.85 10.31 -21.24
N THR A 3 -24.59 11.58 -21.00
CA THR A 3 -23.23 12.10 -20.80
C THR A 3 -22.60 11.25 -19.70
N ARG A 4 -21.48 10.58 -20.01
CA ARG A 4 -20.68 9.91 -18.98
C ARG A 4 -20.28 10.99 -17.99
N GLU A 5 -20.90 10.95 -16.82
CA GLU A 5 -20.58 11.86 -15.74
C GLU A 5 -19.10 11.71 -15.40
N GLN A 6 -18.36 12.82 -15.44
CA GLN A 6 -16.90 12.82 -15.26
C GLN A 6 -16.55 12.34 -13.85
N ASP A 7 -15.54 11.49 -13.77
CA ASP A 7 -15.04 10.97 -12.51
C ASP A 7 -14.24 12.08 -11.79
N PRO A 8 -14.43 12.26 -10.47
CA PRO A 8 -13.68 13.26 -9.71
C PRO A 8 -12.19 12.89 -9.67
N GLU A 9 -11.34 13.89 -9.44
CA GLU A 9 -9.89 13.71 -9.36
C GLU A 9 -9.50 12.58 -8.40
N GLY A 10 -8.58 11.70 -8.79
CA GLY A 10 -8.11 10.59 -7.96
C GLY A 10 -9.06 9.39 -7.88
N PHE A 11 -10.31 9.47 -8.34
CA PHE A 11 -11.25 8.35 -8.24
C PHE A 11 -10.83 7.11 -9.02
N ASP A 12 -10.24 7.28 -10.20
CA ASP A 12 -9.77 6.13 -10.99
C ASP A 12 -8.68 5.34 -10.26
N LEU A 13 -7.78 6.05 -9.57
CA LEU A 13 -6.75 5.44 -8.73
C LEU A 13 -7.38 4.72 -7.54
N PHE A 14 -8.30 5.38 -6.83
CA PHE A 14 -9.03 4.76 -5.73
C PHE A 14 -9.74 3.49 -6.17
N TRP A 15 -10.46 3.55 -7.30
CA TRP A 15 -11.18 2.40 -7.81
C TRP A 15 -10.24 1.27 -8.25
N SER A 16 -9.07 1.58 -8.82
CA SER A 16 -8.08 0.55 -9.17
C SER A 16 -7.53 -0.20 -7.96
N ILE A 17 -7.41 0.50 -6.80
CA ILE A 17 -6.99 -0.08 -5.52
C ILE A 17 -8.11 -0.96 -4.95
N TRP A 18 -9.36 -0.49 -5.02
CA TRP A 18 -10.49 -1.17 -4.38
C TRP A 18 -11.04 -2.34 -5.18
N ARG A 19 -11.08 -2.22 -6.52
CA ARG A 19 -11.69 -3.20 -7.44
C ARG A 19 -11.25 -4.65 -7.23
N PRO A 20 -9.97 -4.97 -6.94
CA PRO A 20 -9.56 -6.36 -6.69
C PRO A 20 -10.21 -7.00 -5.46
N CYS A 21 -10.61 -6.20 -4.48
CA CYS A 21 -11.18 -6.65 -3.22
C CYS A 21 -12.69 -6.34 -3.09
N MET A 22 -13.29 -5.79 -4.15
CA MET A 22 -14.67 -5.36 -4.14
C MET A 22 -15.64 -6.55 -4.05
N ARG A 23 -16.76 -6.36 -3.35
CA ARG A 23 -17.83 -7.36 -3.32
C ARG A 23 -18.64 -7.31 -4.61
N ARG A 24 -19.36 -8.39 -4.93
CA ARG A 24 -20.25 -8.47 -6.11
C ARG A 24 -21.29 -7.33 -6.16
N THR A 25 -21.72 -6.85 -4.99
CA THR A 25 -22.70 -5.78 -4.85
C THR A 25 -22.06 -4.39 -4.79
N ASP A 26 -20.74 -4.29 -4.92
CA ASP A 26 -20.03 -3.01 -4.89
C ASP A 26 -20.16 -2.33 -6.26
N GLY A 27 -20.85 -1.19 -6.28
CA GLY A 27 -21.13 -0.43 -7.48
C GLY A 27 -20.11 0.68 -7.70
N ARG A 28 -19.44 0.71 -8.86
CA ARG A 28 -18.54 1.81 -9.23
C ARG A 28 -19.24 3.18 -9.13
N LYS A 29 -20.52 3.24 -9.50
CA LYS A 29 -21.30 4.48 -9.42
C LYS A 29 -21.47 4.94 -7.96
N ASP A 30 -21.89 4.04 -7.07
CA ASP A 30 -22.10 4.39 -5.65
C ASP A 30 -20.78 4.79 -4.98
N ALA A 31 -19.70 4.08 -5.30
CA ALA A 31 -18.36 4.43 -4.83
C ALA A 31 -17.93 5.82 -5.31
N ARG A 32 -18.21 6.15 -6.59
CA ARG A 32 -17.90 7.46 -7.16
C ARG A 32 -18.69 8.58 -6.52
N ASP A 33 -19.99 8.38 -6.35
CA ASP A 33 -20.88 9.39 -5.78
C ASP A 33 -20.49 9.68 -4.32
N ALA A 34 -20.14 8.63 -3.56
CA ALA A 34 -19.57 8.77 -2.21
C ALA A 34 -18.20 9.47 -2.23
N TYR A 35 -17.28 9.08 -3.11
CA TYR A 35 -15.97 9.69 -3.23
C TYR A 35 -16.08 11.19 -3.54
N ARG A 36 -16.90 11.55 -4.53
CA ARG A 36 -17.16 12.94 -4.89
C ARG A 36 -17.68 13.74 -3.71
N LYS A 37 -18.61 13.17 -2.92
CA LYS A 37 -19.15 13.85 -1.73
C LYS A 37 -18.03 14.26 -0.77
N HIS A 38 -17.05 13.39 -0.53
CA HIS A 38 -15.92 13.71 0.36
C HIS A 38 -14.97 14.74 -0.26
N ILE A 39 -14.65 14.64 -1.55
CA ILE A 39 -13.85 15.68 -2.23
C ILE A 39 -14.52 17.05 -2.14
N LEU A 40 -15.84 17.13 -2.38
CA LEU A 40 -16.61 18.37 -2.24
C LEU A 40 -16.69 18.87 -0.79
N ALA A 41 -16.59 17.97 0.20
CA ALA A 41 -16.49 18.32 1.61
C ALA A 41 -15.09 18.78 2.03
N GLY A 42 -14.11 18.77 1.12
CA GLY A 42 -12.74 19.20 1.38
C GLY A 42 -11.77 18.08 1.78
N ALA A 43 -12.16 16.81 1.64
CA ALA A 43 -11.24 15.69 1.84
C ALA A 43 -10.16 15.70 0.75
N SER A 44 -8.91 15.42 1.14
CA SER A 44 -7.80 15.27 0.20
C SER A 44 -7.95 13.94 -0.57
N PRO A 45 -7.84 13.94 -1.91
CA PRO A 45 -7.76 12.71 -2.70
C PRO A 45 -6.65 11.78 -2.20
N GLU A 46 -5.51 12.33 -1.80
CA GLU A 46 -4.34 11.56 -1.33
C GLU A 46 -4.63 10.80 -0.04
N ASP A 47 -5.30 11.43 0.93
CA ASP A 47 -5.65 10.79 2.20
C ASP A 47 -6.61 9.61 1.97
N ILE A 48 -7.55 9.76 1.03
CA ILE A 48 -8.46 8.67 0.67
C ILE A 48 -7.69 7.51 0.02
N LEU A 49 -6.74 7.80 -0.87
CA LEU A 49 -5.93 6.79 -1.54
C LEU A 49 -5.02 6.04 -0.57
N ASP A 50 -4.35 6.76 0.32
CA ASP A 50 -3.43 6.17 1.28
C ASP A 50 -4.17 5.39 2.36
N GLY A 51 -5.30 5.92 2.85
CA GLY A 51 -6.19 5.18 3.73
C GLY A 51 -6.69 3.88 3.11
N ALA A 52 -7.03 3.88 1.80
CA ALA A 52 -7.49 2.68 1.11
C ALA A 52 -6.37 1.64 0.95
N LYS A 53 -5.14 2.07 0.61
CA LYS A 53 -3.97 1.19 0.52
C LYS A 53 -3.65 0.56 1.88
N ALA A 54 -3.60 1.38 2.94
CA ALA A 54 -3.29 0.91 4.29
C ALA A 54 -4.32 -0.09 4.78
N PHE A 55 -5.62 0.23 4.63
CA PHE A 55 -6.72 -0.64 5.01
C PHE A 55 -6.64 -2.02 4.34
N LEU A 56 -6.45 -2.05 3.01
CA LEU A 56 -6.41 -3.31 2.26
C LEU A 56 -5.12 -4.09 2.47
N ARG A 57 -4.00 -3.40 2.71
CA ARG A 57 -2.69 -4.02 3.02
C ARG A 57 -2.70 -4.73 4.37
N ASP A 58 -3.25 -4.06 5.39
CA ASP A 58 -3.25 -4.56 6.76
C ASP A 58 -4.36 -5.58 7.02
N MET A 59 -5.30 -5.76 6.07
CA MET A 59 -6.41 -6.69 6.22
C MET A 59 -5.97 -8.15 6.00
N PRO A 60 -6.19 -9.05 6.98
CA PRO A 60 -5.91 -10.48 6.83
C PRO A 60 -6.75 -11.12 5.72
N GLU A 61 -6.21 -12.14 5.05
CA GLU A 61 -6.90 -12.85 3.96
C GLU A 61 -8.28 -13.39 4.37
N ARG A 62 -8.37 -13.92 5.59
CA ARG A 62 -9.63 -14.43 6.18
C ARG A 62 -10.72 -13.37 6.32
N ASP A 63 -10.33 -12.10 6.42
CA ASP A 63 -11.24 -10.97 6.69
C ASP A 63 -11.63 -10.25 5.40
N LYS A 64 -10.92 -10.50 4.28
CA LYS A 64 -11.24 -9.93 2.95
C LYS A 64 -12.68 -10.17 2.47
N PRO A 65 -13.33 -11.32 2.75
CA PRO A 65 -14.75 -11.51 2.40
C PRO A 65 -15.71 -10.53 3.10
N TYR A 66 -15.28 -9.93 4.21
CA TYR A 66 -16.05 -9.00 5.04
C TYR A 66 -15.68 -7.53 4.79
N ILE A 67 -14.93 -7.25 3.72
CA ILE A 67 -14.63 -5.87 3.31
C ILE A 67 -15.96 -5.11 3.10
N PRO A 68 -16.13 -3.93 3.72
CA PRO A 68 -17.31 -3.10 3.49
C PRO A 68 -17.42 -2.69 2.01
N LEU A 69 -18.60 -2.28 1.57
CA LEU A 69 -18.73 -1.65 0.25
C LEU A 69 -17.90 -0.36 0.22
N ALA A 70 -17.28 -0.03 -0.93
CA ALA A 70 -16.46 1.17 -1.07
C ALA A 70 -17.20 2.43 -0.59
N ALA A 71 -18.45 2.60 -1.00
CA ALA A 71 -19.29 3.72 -0.58
C ALA A 71 -19.54 3.73 0.94
N SER A 72 -19.75 2.58 1.56
CA SER A 72 -19.95 2.48 3.01
C SER A 72 -18.67 2.78 3.79
N TRP A 73 -17.51 2.40 3.26
CA TRP A 73 -16.20 2.70 3.86
C TRP A 73 -15.88 4.20 3.76
N LEU A 74 -16.12 4.80 2.59
CA LEU A 74 -15.95 6.24 2.36
C LEU A 74 -16.87 7.07 3.27
N ASN A 75 -18.17 6.74 3.32
CA ASN A 75 -19.15 7.48 4.14
C ASN A 75 -18.88 7.41 5.65
N LYS A 76 -18.10 6.43 6.12
CA LYS A 76 -17.64 6.34 7.52
C LYS A 76 -16.36 7.13 7.77
N GLU A 77 -15.82 7.79 6.75
CA GLU A 77 -14.56 8.53 6.79
C GLU A 77 -13.40 7.68 7.28
N SER A 78 -13.48 6.35 7.08
CA SER A 78 -12.48 5.42 7.59
C SER A 78 -11.08 5.71 7.04
N TYR A 79 -10.97 6.35 5.87
CA TYR A 79 -9.69 6.78 5.33
C TYR A 79 -8.91 7.72 6.25
N LEU A 80 -9.54 8.51 7.13
CA LEU A 80 -8.84 9.41 8.05
C LEU A 80 -8.00 8.61 9.06
N ASP A 81 -8.63 7.63 9.72
CA ASP A 81 -7.94 6.75 10.68
C ASP A 81 -6.78 5.97 10.02
N TRP A 82 -7.00 5.52 8.78
CA TRP A 82 -6.02 4.74 8.03
C TRP A 82 -4.91 5.58 7.40
N ALA A 83 -5.18 6.83 7.02
CA ALA A 83 -4.18 7.75 6.48
C ALA A 83 -3.13 8.11 7.53
N ASP A 84 -3.55 8.38 8.77
CA ASP A 84 -2.61 8.66 9.87
C ASP A 84 -1.73 7.43 10.16
N LYS A 85 -2.33 6.24 10.16
CA LYS A 85 -1.57 4.98 10.29
C LYS A 85 -0.58 4.76 9.14
N GLU A 86 -0.93 5.12 7.90
CA GLU A 86 -0.01 5.04 6.76
C GLU A 86 1.17 6.00 6.93
N ARG A 87 0.91 7.25 7.35
CA ARG A 87 1.96 8.24 7.60
C ARG A 87 2.94 7.77 8.68
N GLU A 88 2.43 7.21 9.78
CA GLU A 88 3.26 6.59 10.82
C GLU A 88 4.11 5.44 10.28
N TYR A 89 3.51 4.57 9.45
CA TYR A 89 4.21 3.46 8.82
C TYR A 89 5.34 3.94 7.89
N GLN A 90 5.08 4.94 7.07
CA GLN A 90 6.08 5.54 6.18
C GLN A 90 7.21 6.21 6.98
N ALA A 91 6.88 6.95 8.05
CA ALA A 91 7.88 7.55 8.94
C ALA A 91 8.78 6.47 9.59
N ARG A 92 8.20 5.34 10.00
CA ARG A 92 8.96 4.20 10.55
C ARG A 92 9.88 3.56 9.51
N LEU A 93 9.44 3.42 8.25
CA LEU A 93 10.27 2.90 7.17
C LEU A 93 11.43 3.83 6.84
N ALA A 94 11.17 5.14 6.77
CA ALA A 94 12.21 6.15 6.57
C ALA A 94 13.27 6.09 7.68
N ALA A 95 12.85 6.10 8.94
CA ALA A 95 13.76 5.96 10.09
C ALA A 95 14.53 4.63 10.09
N ARG A 96 13.92 3.53 9.61
CA ARG A 96 14.60 2.25 9.45
C ARG A 96 15.66 2.30 8.34
N SER A 97 15.36 2.95 7.21
CA SER A 97 16.31 3.08 6.11
C SER A 97 17.53 3.89 6.49
N GLU A 98 17.38 4.90 7.35
CA GLU A 98 18.49 5.72 7.87
C GLU A 98 19.39 4.95 8.85
N ASN A 99 18.82 4.03 9.65
CA ASN A 99 19.58 3.28 10.67
C ASN A 99 20.27 2.01 10.16
N VAL A 100 19.94 1.51 8.96
CA VAL A 100 20.58 0.32 8.39
C VAL A 100 21.79 0.74 7.57
N VAL A 101 22.99 0.64 8.16
CA VAL A 101 24.24 0.73 7.39
C VAL A 101 24.33 -0.49 6.47
N GLN A 102 24.16 -0.28 5.17
CA GLN A 102 24.46 -1.27 4.15
C GLN A 102 25.96 -1.57 4.19
N MET A 103 26.36 -2.62 4.94
CA MET A 103 27.73 -3.11 4.91
C MET A 103 28.05 -3.58 3.49
N LYS A 104 29.01 -2.92 2.84
CA LYS A 104 29.58 -3.44 1.60
C LYS A 104 30.08 -4.87 1.87
N PRO A 105 29.76 -5.87 1.04
CA PRO A 105 30.37 -7.17 1.19
C PRO A 105 31.89 -6.99 1.18
N LEU A 106 32.57 -7.56 2.17
CA LEU A 106 34.03 -7.60 2.21
C LEU A 106 34.51 -8.37 0.98
N SER A 107 34.76 -7.66 -0.12
CA SER A 107 35.07 -8.24 -1.43
C SER A 107 36.31 -9.14 -1.42
N ASN A 108 37.15 -9.00 -0.38
CA ASN A 108 38.41 -9.70 -0.22
C ASN A 108 38.43 -10.68 0.97
N TYR A 109 37.30 -10.92 1.64
CA TYR A 109 37.26 -11.92 2.72
C TYR A 109 37.12 -13.32 2.14
N LYS A 110 38.23 -14.07 2.12
CA LYS A 110 38.18 -15.52 1.87
C LYS A 110 37.91 -16.24 3.19
N PRO A 111 36.83 -17.02 3.30
CA PRO A 111 36.59 -17.82 4.49
C PRO A 111 37.68 -18.88 4.65
N LYS A 112 37.98 -19.27 5.89
CA LYS A 112 39.12 -20.14 6.24
C LYS A 112 39.18 -21.43 5.42
N PHE A 113 38.03 -22.08 5.18
CA PHE A 113 37.97 -23.29 4.37
C PHE A 113 38.44 -23.09 2.92
N LEU A 114 38.22 -21.91 2.33
CA LEU A 114 38.65 -21.58 0.97
C LEU A 114 40.17 -21.36 0.92
N GLN A 115 40.73 -20.81 2.00
CA GLN A 115 42.18 -20.64 2.16
C GLN A 115 42.87 -22.01 2.31
N ASP A 116 42.32 -22.87 3.18
CA ASP A 116 42.84 -24.22 3.42
C ASP A 116 42.78 -25.09 2.15
N TRP A 117 41.72 -24.95 1.35
CA TRP A 117 41.56 -25.64 0.06
C TRP A 117 42.56 -25.17 -1.01
N GLU A 118 42.79 -23.86 -1.13
CA GLU A 118 43.81 -23.32 -2.05
C GLU A 118 45.23 -23.74 -1.67
N ALA A 119 45.52 -23.86 -0.37
CA ALA A 119 46.81 -24.32 0.13
C ALA A 119 47.07 -25.79 -0.24
N GLN A 120 46.08 -26.68 -0.04
CA GLN A 120 46.20 -28.09 -0.41
C GLN A 120 46.40 -28.30 -1.92
N LYS A 121 45.83 -27.43 -2.76
CA LYS A 121 46.02 -27.48 -4.22
C LYS A 121 47.39 -27.00 -4.72
N LYS A 122 48.15 -26.27 -3.89
CA LYS A 122 49.49 -25.78 -4.25
C LYS A 122 50.61 -26.76 -3.89
N GLU A 123 50.33 -27.72 -3.01
CA GLU A 123 51.30 -28.69 -2.50
C GLU A 123 51.27 -30.05 -3.22
N GLY A 124 50.44 -30.20 -4.27
CA GLY A 124 50.40 -31.38 -5.15
C GLY A 124 50.69 -31.00 -6.60
#